data_AF-A0A841H4W9-F1
#
_entry.id   AF-A0A841H4W9-F1
#
_cell.length_a   1.000
_cell.length_b   1.000
_cell.length_c   1.000
_cell.angle_alpha   90.00
_cell.angle_beta   90.00
_cell.angle_gamma   90.00
#
_symmetry.space_group_name_H-M   'P 1'
#
loop_
_entity.id
_entity.type
_entity.pdbx_description
1 polymer ?
#
loop_
_entity_poly.entity_id
_entity_poly.type
_entity_poly.pdbx_seq_one_letter_code
_entity_poly.pdbx_strand_id
1 'polypeptide(L)'
;MRPAVLLLCACVLSACSAGQGRVPTGPDAPRSADGLWRQAHYALRQDSGRVAVAAFQRLANEHPRSREGREARYYLGTLYLNPDGPTFNPGLAAQNLDVFVAADSAGGALPRRPEAAMLLDLARQLSLPCEQRQGELRCDPNVIVRPRGTGTDTVVVPRGNAEGSAEAARLRREVAERDATIRSLREELQRIRNTLAPRPE
;
A
#
# COMPACT_ATOMS: atom_id res chain seq x y z
N MET A 1 0.82 -59.67 -28.90
CA MET A 1 -0.07 -58.71 -29.59
C MET A 1 -1.30 -58.49 -28.71
N ARG A 2 -1.42 -57.33 -28.06
CA ARG A 2 -2.58 -56.94 -27.24
C ARG A 2 -2.96 -55.49 -27.61
N PRO A 3 -4.25 -55.16 -27.77
CA PRO A 3 -4.69 -53.91 -28.36
C PRO A 3 -4.69 -52.75 -27.35
N ALA A 4 -4.43 -51.57 -27.91
CA ALA A 4 -4.43 -50.27 -27.25
C ALA A 4 -5.82 -49.91 -26.71
N VAL A 5 -5.88 -49.53 -25.43
CA VAL A 5 -7.04 -48.91 -24.80
C VAL A 5 -6.86 -47.39 -24.89
N LEU A 6 -7.63 -46.77 -25.79
CA LEU A 6 -7.75 -45.32 -25.95
C LEU A 6 -8.49 -44.75 -24.74
N LEU A 7 -7.75 -44.10 -23.84
CA LEU A 7 -8.32 -43.35 -22.72
C LEU A 7 -8.77 -41.98 -23.24
N LEU A 8 -10.09 -41.84 -23.40
CA LEU A 8 -10.79 -40.61 -23.74
C LEU A 8 -10.65 -39.64 -22.55
N CYS A 9 -9.66 -38.74 -22.62
CA CYS A 9 -9.47 -37.68 -21.65
C CYS A 9 -10.48 -36.55 -21.95
N ALA A 10 -11.66 -36.64 -21.35
CA ALA A 10 -12.67 -35.59 -21.42
C ALA A 10 -12.21 -34.38 -20.61
N CYS A 11 -11.77 -33.34 -21.31
CA CYS A 11 -11.54 -32.00 -20.77
C CYS A 11 -12.87 -31.44 -20.24
N VAL A 12 -13.16 -31.65 -18.97
CA VAL A 12 -14.19 -30.90 -18.25
C VAL A 12 -13.64 -29.48 -18.06
N LEU A 13 -13.90 -28.62 -19.04
CA LEU A 13 -13.75 -27.18 -18.92
C LEU A 13 -14.74 -26.70 -17.86
N SER A 14 -14.31 -26.77 -16.60
CA SER A 14 -15.00 -26.18 -15.48
C SER A 14 -15.03 -24.66 -15.71
N ALA A 15 -16.19 -24.20 -16.17
CA ALA A 15 -16.49 -22.80 -16.34
C ALA A 15 -16.34 -22.09 -14.99
N CYS A 16 -15.20 -21.43 -14.79
CA CYS A 16 -15.10 -20.35 -13.82
C CYS A 16 -16.00 -19.22 -14.34
N SER A 17 -17.30 -19.32 -14.06
CA SER A 17 -18.18 -18.17 -14.15
C SER A 17 -17.64 -17.15 -13.15
N ALA A 18 -16.95 -16.15 -13.68
CA ALA A 18 -16.69 -14.90 -12.99
C ALA A 18 -18.04 -14.24 -12.74
N GLY A 19 -18.76 -14.73 -11.73
CA GLY A 19 -19.90 -14.07 -11.16
C GLY A 19 -19.38 -12.75 -10.58
N GLN A 20 -19.45 -11.70 -11.38
CA GLN A 20 -19.51 -10.34 -10.87
C GLN A 20 -20.76 -10.25 -10.02
N GLY A 21 -20.64 -10.72 -8.77
CA GLY A 21 -21.67 -10.61 -7.75
C GLY A 21 -21.93 -9.13 -7.56
N ARG A 22 -23.02 -8.67 -8.18
CA ARG A 22 -23.57 -7.34 -7.98
C ARG A 22 -23.81 -7.21 -6.49
N VAL A 23 -22.98 -6.43 -5.80
CA VAL A 23 -23.16 -6.16 -4.38
C VAL A 23 -24.56 -5.54 -4.26
N PRO A 24 -25.48 -6.13 -3.48
CA PRO A 24 -26.81 -5.57 -3.31
C PRO A 24 -26.64 -4.20 -2.65
N THR A 25 -26.88 -3.13 -3.41
CA THR A 25 -26.85 -1.74 -2.93
C THR A 25 -28.23 -1.23 -2.52
N GLY A 26 -29.19 -2.13 -2.33
CA GLY A 26 -30.52 -1.79 -1.82
C GLY A 26 -30.49 -1.34 -0.36
N PRO A 27 -31.48 -0.54 0.09
CA PRO A 27 -31.62 -0.11 1.49
C PRO A 27 -31.75 -1.27 2.49
N ASP A 28 -32.05 -2.48 1.99
CA ASP A 28 -32.15 -3.73 2.75
C ASP A 28 -30.91 -4.64 2.63
N ALA A 29 -29.77 -4.13 2.14
CA ALA A 29 -28.52 -4.88 2.12
C ALA A 29 -28.21 -5.43 3.54
N PRO A 30 -27.79 -6.70 3.66
CA PRO A 30 -27.86 -7.43 4.92
C PRO A 30 -27.07 -6.72 6.03
N ARG A 31 -27.78 -6.27 7.07
CA ARG A 31 -27.23 -5.75 8.34
C ARG A 31 -26.51 -6.82 9.17
N SER A 32 -26.36 -8.04 8.66
CA SER A 32 -25.60 -9.09 9.34
C SER A 32 -24.10 -8.77 9.30
N ALA A 33 -23.37 -9.22 10.32
CA ALA A 33 -21.92 -9.06 10.40
C ALA A 33 -21.23 -9.60 9.13
N ASP A 34 -21.62 -10.77 8.65
CA ASP A 34 -21.08 -11.39 7.41
C ASP A 34 -21.32 -10.56 6.15
N GLY A 35 -22.48 -9.90 6.06
CA GLY A 35 -22.83 -9.03 4.93
C GLY A 35 -21.89 -7.84 4.85
N LEU A 36 -21.75 -7.13 5.98
CA LEU A 36 -20.84 -6.00 6.13
C LEU A 36 -19.37 -6.39 5.95
N TRP A 37 -18.97 -7.55 6.46
CA TRP A 37 -17.62 -8.10 6.29
C TRP A 37 -17.27 -8.29 4.81
N ARG A 38 -18.15 -8.95 4.05
CA ARG A 38 -17.95 -9.14 2.59
C ARG A 38 -17.92 -7.81 1.85
N GLN A 39 -18.77 -6.86 2.22
CA GLN A 39 -18.79 -5.52 1.64
C GLN A 39 -17.48 -4.77 1.88
N ALA A 40 -16.97 -4.78 3.11
CA ALA A 40 -15.73 -4.10 3.48
C ALA A 40 -14.53 -4.67 2.71
N HIS A 41 -14.41 -6.01 2.65
CA HIS A 41 -13.36 -6.67 1.88
C HIS A 41 -13.49 -6.49 0.36
N TYR A 42 -14.72 -6.39 -0.15
CA TYR A 42 -14.93 -6.03 -1.54
C TYR A 42 -14.40 -4.62 -1.84
N ALA A 43 -14.70 -3.65 -0.96
CA ALA A 43 -14.20 -2.28 -1.10
C ALA A 43 -12.66 -2.20 -1.03
N LEU A 44 -12.02 -2.98 -0.16
CA LEU A 44 -10.55 -3.10 -0.12
C LEU A 44 -9.96 -3.58 -1.44
N ARG A 45 -10.57 -4.59 -2.08
CA ARG A 45 -10.11 -5.10 -3.38
C ARG A 45 -10.27 -4.10 -4.53
N GLN A 46 -11.17 -3.13 -4.39
CA GLN A 46 -11.38 -2.06 -5.36
C GLN A 46 -10.53 -0.82 -5.06
N ASP A 47 -9.54 -0.93 -4.16
CA ASP A 47 -8.70 0.17 -3.67
C ASP A 47 -9.51 1.37 -3.13
N SER A 48 -10.74 1.10 -2.67
CA SER A 48 -11.66 2.12 -2.17
C SER A 48 -11.52 2.26 -0.65
N GLY A 49 -10.38 2.80 -0.21
CA GLY A 49 -10.03 2.91 1.21
C GLY A 49 -11.12 3.57 2.06
N ARG A 50 -11.72 4.67 1.59
CA ARG A 50 -12.82 5.37 2.31
C ARG A 50 -14.06 4.50 2.50
N VAL A 51 -14.46 3.75 1.47
CA VAL A 51 -15.65 2.87 1.54
C VAL A 51 -15.36 1.67 2.44
N ALA A 52 -14.15 1.12 2.38
CA ALA A 52 -13.71 0.05 3.27
C ALA A 52 -13.74 0.51 4.74
N VAL A 53 -13.17 1.69 5.04
CA VAL A 53 -13.20 2.28 6.39
C VAL A 53 -14.63 2.43 6.89
N ALA A 54 -15.53 3.01 6.10
CA ALA A 54 -16.94 3.18 6.49
C ALA A 54 -17.62 1.84 6.80
N ALA A 55 -17.39 0.82 5.97
CA ALA A 55 -17.96 -0.51 6.17
C ALA A 55 -17.39 -1.21 7.43
N PHE A 56 -16.09 -1.12 7.67
CA PHE A 56 -15.47 -1.67 8.89
C PHE A 56 -15.88 -0.91 10.14
N GLN A 57 -16.05 0.42 10.09
CA GLN A 57 -16.57 1.21 11.21
C GLN A 57 -17.97 0.76 11.61
N ARG A 58 -18.85 0.59 10.62
CA ARG A 58 -20.20 0.06 10.86
C ARG A 58 -20.15 -1.31 11.48
N LEU A 59 -19.35 -2.22 10.94
CA LEU A 59 -19.20 -3.57 11.47
C LEU A 59 -18.68 -3.58 12.92
N ALA A 60 -17.66 -2.76 13.23
CA ALA A 60 -17.08 -2.65 14.56
C ALA A 60 -18.01 -2.00 15.59
N ASN A 61 -18.96 -1.17 15.15
CA ASN A 61 -19.93 -0.48 16.02
C ASN A 61 -21.23 -1.26 16.19
N GLU A 62 -21.76 -1.82 15.11
CA GLU A 62 -23.03 -2.56 15.09
C GLU A 62 -22.85 -3.99 15.65
N HIS A 63 -21.68 -4.61 15.46
CA HIS A 63 -21.41 -6.01 15.84
C HIS A 63 -20.13 -6.18 16.69
N PRO A 64 -19.89 -5.38 17.75
CA PRO A 64 -18.60 -5.31 18.44
C PRO A 64 -18.14 -6.64 19.09
N ARG A 65 -19.08 -7.54 19.38
CA ARG A 65 -18.81 -8.86 19.99
C ARG A 65 -18.73 -10.00 18.98
N SER A 66 -19.05 -9.77 17.70
CA SER A 66 -18.85 -10.81 16.69
C SER A 66 -17.36 -10.93 16.36
N ARG A 67 -16.97 -12.05 15.73
CA ARG A 67 -15.58 -12.23 15.29
C ARG A 67 -15.21 -11.14 14.27
N GLU A 68 -16.11 -10.87 13.34
CA GLU A 68 -15.98 -9.90 12.26
C GLU A 68 -15.88 -8.48 12.82
N GLY A 69 -16.69 -8.11 13.81
CA GLY A 69 -16.61 -6.80 14.47
C GLY A 69 -15.31 -6.59 15.25
N ARG A 70 -14.79 -7.64 15.88
CA ARG A 70 -13.44 -7.60 16.47
C ARG A 70 -12.38 -7.46 15.39
N GLU A 71 -12.37 -8.31 14.37
CA GLU A 71 -11.38 -8.23 13.28
C GLU A 71 -11.49 -6.90 12.50
N ALA A 72 -12.66 -6.28 12.40
CA ALA A 72 -12.83 -4.97 11.77
C ALA A 72 -11.97 -3.89 12.43
N ARG A 73 -11.75 -3.96 13.76
CA ARG A 73 -10.84 -3.05 14.47
C ARG A 73 -9.41 -3.18 14.00
N TYR A 74 -8.95 -4.40 13.75
CA TYR A 74 -7.65 -4.65 13.16
C TYR A 74 -7.52 -3.97 11.79
N TYR A 75 -8.49 -4.20 10.89
CA TYR A 75 -8.47 -3.61 9.55
C TYR A 75 -8.60 -2.09 9.54
N LEU A 76 -9.36 -1.50 10.48
CA LEU A 76 -9.36 -0.05 10.67
C LEU A 76 -7.98 0.45 11.07
N GLY A 77 -7.32 -0.24 12.00
CA GLY A 77 -5.94 0.03 12.39
C GLY A 77 -4.99 0.08 11.20
N THR A 78 -5.01 -0.94 10.34
CA THR A 78 -4.13 -1.02 9.16
C THR A 78 -4.44 0.05 8.12
N LEU A 79 -5.72 0.34 7.86
CA LEU A 79 -6.12 1.36 6.89
C LEU A 79 -5.76 2.77 7.33
N TYR A 80 -5.88 3.06 8.63
CA TYR A 80 -5.47 4.33 9.22
C TYR A 80 -3.93 4.49 9.26
N LEU A 81 -3.17 3.39 9.17
CA LEU A 81 -1.70 3.41 9.08
C LEU A 81 -1.15 3.45 7.67
N ASN A 82 -1.98 3.32 6.63
CA ASN A 82 -1.50 3.37 5.25
C ASN A 82 -1.04 4.81 4.91
N PRO A 83 0.26 5.08 4.69
CA PRO A 83 0.77 6.43 4.43
C PRO A 83 0.28 7.00 3.09
N ASP A 84 0.00 6.14 2.12
CA ASP A 84 -0.52 6.54 0.80
C ASP A 84 -2.05 6.69 0.81
N GLY A 85 -2.70 6.26 1.91
CA GLY A 85 -4.14 6.28 2.05
C GLY A 85 -4.67 7.68 2.35
N PRO A 86 -5.80 8.12 1.76
CA PRO A 86 -6.42 9.42 2.04
C PRO A 86 -7.01 9.52 3.45
N THR A 87 -6.88 8.45 4.24
CA THR A 87 -7.39 8.31 5.61
C THR A 87 -6.25 8.20 6.62
N PHE A 88 -4.98 8.41 6.25
CA PHE A 88 -3.86 8.28 7.19
C PHE A 88 -4.09 9.06 8.49
N ASN A 89 -4.16 8.33 9.61
CA ASN A 89 -4.36 8.87 10.94
C ASN A 89 -3.83 7.89 12.01
N PRO A 90 -2.55 8.00 12.41
CA PRO A 90 -1.94 7.10 13.39
C PRO A 90 -2.63 7.07 14.75
N GLY A 91 -3.23 8.19 15.18
CA GLY A 91 -3.98 8.24 16.44
C GLY A 91 -5.24 7.35 16.41
N LEU A 92 -6.03 7.43 15.33
CA LEU A 92 -7.18 6.55 15.14
C LEU A 92 -6.77 5.09 14.92
N ALA A 93 -5.62 4.86 14.27
CA ALA A 93 -5.07 3.51 14.15
C ALA A 93 -4.75 2.92 15.53
N ALA A 94 -4.02 3.66 16.36
CA ALA A 94 -3.65 3.25 17.71
C ALA A 94 -4.89 2.92 18.54
N GLN A 95 -5.92 3.76 18.50
CA GLN A 95 -7.18 3.51 19.23
C GLN A 95 -7.84 2.20 18.81
N ASN A 96 -7.95 1.91 17.51
CA ASN A 96 -8.60 0.68 17.05
C ASN A 96 -7.77 -0.57 17.33
N LEU A 97 -6.45 -0.49 17.17
CA LEU A 97 -5.53 -1.60 17.46
C LEU A 97 -5.48 -1.91 18.96
N ASP A 98 -5.54 -0.89 19.82
CA ASP A 98 -5.61 -1.05 21.28
C ASP A 98 -6.85 -1.85 21.69
N VAL A 99 -8.03 -1.48 21.16
CA VAL A 99 -9.28 -2.22 21.38
C VAL A 99 -9.17 -3.68 20.89
N PHE A 100 -8.56 -3.90 19.72
CA PHE A 100 -8.37 -5.26 19.18
C PHE A 100 -7.48 -6.12 20.08
N VAL A 101 -6.33 -5.59 20.50
CA VAL A 101 -5.38 -6.30 21.37
C VAL A 101 -5.98 -6.57 22.75
N ALA A 102 -6.72 -5.60 23.30
CA ALA A 102 -7.41 -5.73 24.59
C ALA A 102 -8.51 -6.81 24.56
N ALA A 103 -9.27 -6.90 23.48
CA ALA A 103 -10.33 -7.89 23.32
C ALA A 103 -9.81 -9.33 23.32
N ASP A 104 -8.59 -9.57 22.84
CA ASP A 104 -7.99 -10.90 22.81
C ASP A 104 -7.52 -11.39 24.19
N SER A 105 -7.07 -10.48 25.06
CA SER A 105 -6.72 -10.79 26.46
C SER A 105 -7.88 -11.37 27.27
N ALA A 106 -9.12 -11.21 26.81
CA ALA A 106 -10.32 -11.78 27.42
C ALA A 106 -10.61 -13.24 26.98
N GLY A 107 -9.66 -13.93 26.35
CA GLY A 107 -9.77 -15.36 25.98
C GLY A 107 -10.19 -15.60 24.53
N GLY A 108 -9.94 -14.62 23.65
CA GLY A 108 -10.52 -14.56 22.31
C GLY A 108 -9.66 -15.04 21.14
N ALA A 109 -8.60 -15.84 21.34
CA ALA A 109 -7.63 -16.33 20.32
C ALA A 109 -7.76 -15.71 18.90
N LEU A 110 -7.52 -14.40 18.79
CA LEU A 110 -7.58 -13.68 17.54
C LEU A 110 -6.28 -13.94 16.77
N PRO A 111 -6.34 -14.40 15.50
CA PRO A 111 -5.18 -14.92 14.78
C PRO A 111 -4.08 -13.88 14.52
N ARG A 112 -4.40 -12.58 14.61
CA ARG A 112 -3.50 -11.47 14.25
C ARG A 112 -2.98 -10.69 15.45
N ARG A 113 -3.12 -11.20 16.68
CA ARG A 113 -2.66 -10.49 17.89
C ARG A 113 -1.19 -10.00 17.82
N PRO A 114 -0.18 -10.82 17.44
CA PRO A 114 1.20 -10.36 17.43
C PRO A 114 1.43 -9.23 16.40
N GLU A 115 0.85 -9.37 15.21
CA GLU A 115 0.88 -8.35 14.16
C GLU A 115 0.23 -7.05 14.64
N ALA A 116 -0.95 -7.14 15.27
CA ALA A 116 -1.66 -5.98 15.80
C ALA A 116 -0.90 -5.26 16.93
N ALA A 117 -0.21 -6.00 17.80
CA ALA A 117 0.60 -5.41 18.87
C ALA A 117 1.79 -4.63 18.31
N MET A 118 2.47 -5.15 17.30
CA MET A 118 3.55 -4.44 16.60
C MET A 118 3.02 -3.18 15.90
N LEU A 119 1.90 -3.28 15.19
CA LEU A 119 1.27 -2.13 14.54
C LEU A 119 0.77 -1.08 15.53
N LEU A 120 0.31 -1.50 16.72
CA LEU A 120 -0.09 -0.58 17.79
C LEU A 120 1.09 0.25 18.30
N ASP A 121 2.25 -0.37 18.51
CA ASP A 121 3.45 0.35 18.92
C ASP A 121 3.88 1.37 17.84
N LEU A 122 3.90 0.93 16.57
CA LEU A 122 4.16 1.82 15.43
C LEU A 122 3.16 2.99 15.39
N ALA A 123 1.87 2.72 15.53
CA ALA A 123 0.83 3.76 15.52
C ALA A 123 1.02 4.77 16.64
N ARG A 124 1.38 4.32 17.85
CA ARG A 124 1.70 5.18 18.99
C ARG A 124 2.92 6.05 18.69
N GLN A 125 4.01 5.47 18.18
CA GLN A 125 5.19 6.24 17.77
C GLN A 125 4.84 7.29 16.72
N LEU A 126 4.12 6.92 15.66
CA LEU A 126 3.74 7.86 14.59
C LEU A 126 2.77 8.95 15.06
N SER A 127 1.99 8.71 16.12
CA SER A 127 1.10 9.71 16.72
C SER A 127 1.84 10.77 17.54
N LEU A 128 3.08 10.50 17.96
CA LEU A 128 3.91 11.47 18.68
C LEU A 128 4.46 12.54 17.71
N PRO A 129 4.70 13.78 18.21
CA PRO A 129 5.53 14.75 17.52
C PRO A 129 6.87 14.13 17.13
N CYS A 130 7.39 14.52 15.97
CA CYS A 130 8.49 13.79 15.36
C CYS A 130 9.78 13.78 16.20
N GLU A 131 9.97 14.83 17.01
CA GLU A 131 11.08 15.01 17.94
C GLU A 131 11.04 14.01 19.11
N GLN A 132 9.85 13.49 19.41
CA GLN A 132 9.59 12.57 20.53
C GLN A 132 9.57 11.10 20.11
N ARG A 133 9.65 10.81 18.81
CA ARG A 133 9.69 9.44 18.29
C ARG A 133 11.02 8.76 18.57
N GLN A 134 10.99 7.44 18.71
CA GLN A 134 12.16 6.63 19.04
C GLN A 134 12.71 5.87 17.83
N GLY A 135 14.00 5.51 17.91
CA GLY A 135 14.67 4.70 16.89
C GLY A 135 14.69 5.35 15.50
N GLU A 136 14.46 4.54 14.47
CA GLU A 136 14.45 4.95 13.06
C GLU A 136 13.25 5.83 12.67
N LEU A 137 12.22 5.92 13.53
CA LEU A 137 11.02 6.74 13.29
C LEU A 137 11.21 8.19 13.69
N ARG A 138 12.32 8.53 14.35
CA ARG A 138 12.67 9.89 14.72
C ARG A 138 12.93 10.71 13.45
N CYS A 139 12.38 11.92 13.39
CA CYS A 139 12.74 12.82 12.30
C CYS A 139 14.25 13.06 12.35
N ASP A 140 14.89 12.87 11.20
CA ASP A 140 16.25 13.33 11.04
C ASP A 140 16.24 14.87 11.17
N PRO A 141 16.86 15.45 12.23
CA PRO A 141 16.91 16.89 12.42
C PRO A 141 17.66 17.61 11.28
N ASN A 142 18.31 16.85 10.39
CA ASN A 142 19.06 17.33 9.25
C ASN A 142 18.22 17.55 7.98
N VAL A 143 16.94 17.22 7.98
CA VAL A 143 16.07 17.52 6.83
C VAL A 143 15.59 18.96 6.91
N ILE A 144 16.21 19.86 6.13
CA ILE A 144 15.72 21.22 5.97
C ILE A 144 14.73 21.23 4.82
N VAL A 145 13.46 21.48 5.13
CA VAL A 145 12.43 21.73 4.14
C VAL A 145 12.58 23.17 3.66
N ARG A 146 13.07 23.38 2.43
CA ARG A 146 13.10 24.72 1.81
C ARG A 146 11.87 24.90 0.92
N PRO A 147 11.05 25.94 1.14
CA PRO A 147 9.97 26.27 0.22
C PRO A 147 10.56 26.74 -1.11
N ARG A 148 10.12 26.13 -2.23
CA ARG A 148 10.56 26.51 -3.58
C ARG A 148 9.53 27.46 -4.19
N GLY A 149 9.66 28.76 -3.91
CA GLY A 149 8.77 29.79 -4.46
C GLY A 149 7.33 29.71 -3.93
N THR A 150 6.39 30.38 -4.61
CA THR A 150 4.96 30.45 -4.26
C THR A 150 4.17 29.14 -4.45
N GLY A 151 4.87 28.03 -4.69
CA GLY A 151 4.27 26.69 -4.86
C GLY A 151 4.54 25.80 -3.65
N THR A 152 3.62 24.87 -3.39
CA THR A 152 3.66 23.91 -2.27
C THR A 152 4.71 22.81 -2.43
N ASP A 153 5.61 22.90 -3.41
CA ASP A 153 6.67 21.90 -3.61
C ASP A 153 7.79 22.10 -2.58
N THR A 154 7.68 21.34 -1.50
CA THR A 154 8.71 21.21 -0.47
C THR A 154 9.77 20.21 -0.91
N VAL A 155 11.01 20.69 -1.08
CA VAL A 155 12.17 19.82 -1.34
C VAL A 155 12.84 19.47 -0.02
N VAL A 156 12.79 18.20 0.33
CA VAL A 156 13.51 17.58 1.46
C VAL A 156 14.96 17.38 1.03
N VAL A 157 15.89 18.17 1.57
CA VAL A 157 17.32 17.96 1.37
C VAL A 157 17.91 17.43 2.68
N PRO A 158 18.35 16.17 2.75
CA PRO A 158 19.12 15.69 3.89
C PRO A 158 20.41 16.50 4.01
N ARG A 159 20.71 17.05 5.19
CA ARG A 159 22.02 17.63 5.48
C ARG A 159 23.01 16.47 5.50
N GLY A 160 23.63 16.21 4.35
CA GLY A 160 24.64 15.17 4.24
C GLY A 160 25.75 15.41 5.26
N ASN A 161 25.98 14.40 6.10
CA ASN A 161 27.28 14.05 6.64
C ASN A 161 28.34 14.16 5.51
N ALA A 162 29.55 14.63 5.83
CA ALA A 162 30.56 14.95 4.82
C ALA A 162 30.86 13.80 3.84
N GLU A 163 30.71 12.54 4.28
CA GLU A 163 30.76 11.34 3.43
C GLU A 163 29.66 11.30 2.34
N GLY A 164 28.42 11.65 2.67
CA GLY A 164 27.32 11.71 1.70
C GLY A 164 27.54 12.79 0.63
N SER A 165 28.33 13.84 0.94
CA SER A 165 28.68 14.87 -0.05
C SER A 165 29.67 14.35 -1.10
N ALA A 166 30.62 13.51 -0.70
CA ALA A 166 31.61 12.92 -1.59
C ALA A 166 30.96 11.87 -2.51
N GLU A 167 30.08 11.03 -1.97
CA GLU A 167 29.34 10.04 -2.77
C GLU A 167 28.35 10.72 -3.72
N ALA A 168 27.63 11.75 -3.27
CA ALA A 168 26.78 12.54 -4.17
C ALA A 168 27.58 13.21 -5.31
N ALA A 169 28.80 13.68 -5.03
CA ALA A 169 29.69 14.23 -6.06
C ALA A 169 30.22 13.15 -7.02
N ARG A 170 30.43 11.90 -6.54
CA ARG A 170 30.77 10.76 -7.40
C ARG A 170 29.60 10.42 -8.34
N LEU A 171 28.41 10.26 -7.78
CA LEU A 171 27.20 9.91 -8.55
C LEU A 171 26.85 10.98 -9.59
N ARG A 172 26.99 12.28 -9.26
CA ARG A 172 26.79 13.36 -10.23
C ARG A 172 27.76 13.30 -11.41
N ARG A 173 29.01 12.92 -11.17
CA ARG A 173 30.01 12.71 -12.23
C ARG A 173 29.64 11.51 -13.10
N GLU A 174 29.27 10.39 -12.48
CA GLU A 174 28.85 9.18 -13.21
C GLU A 174 27.61 9.43 -14.09
N VAL A 175 26.61 10.14 -13.57
CA VAL A 175 25.41 10.53 -14.34
C VAL A 175 25.80 11.44 -15.52
N ALA A 176 26.65 12.44 -15.29
CA ALA A 176 27.11 13.34 -16.36
C ALA A 176 27.89 12.61 -17.46
N GLU A 177 28.72 11.63 -17.10
CA GLU A 177 29.43 10.76 -18.05
C GLU A 177 28.44 9.90 -18.86
N ARG A 178 27.48 9.25 -18.20
CA ARG A 178 26.44 8.47 -18.89
C ARG A 178 25.60 9.30 -19.85
N ASP A 179 25.24 10.52 -19.46
CA ASP A 179 24.49 11.45 -20.32
C ASP A 179 25.32 11.91 -21.54
N ALA A 180 26.64 12.04 -21.39
CA ALA A 180 27.53 12.31 -22.51
C ALA A 180 27.58 11.11 -23.48
N THR A 181 27.68 9.88 -22.97
CA THR A 181 27.62 8.66 -23.79
C THR A 181 26.31 8.54 -24.55
N ILE A 182 25.17 8.76 -23.88
CA ILE A 182 23.85 8.71 -24.52
C ILE A 182 23.74 9.73 -25.64
N ARG A 183 24.25 10.95 -25.46
CA ARG A 183 24.27 11.97 -26.52
C ARG A 183 25.11 11.51 -27.72
N SER A 184 26.32 11.01 -27.49
CA SER A 184 27.20 10.50 -28.56
C SER A 184 26.53 9.38 -29.37
N LEU A 185 25.89 8.41 -28.70
CA LEU A 185 25.18 7.31 -29.36
C LEU A 185 24.00 7.81 -30.20
N ARG A 186 23.26 8.81 -29.70
CA ARG A 186 22.16 9.43 -30.47
C ARG A 186 22.67 10.13 -31.74
N GLU A 187 23.79 10.83 -31.66
CA GLU A 187 24.42 11.48 -32.83
C GLU A 187 24.90 10.45 -33.85
N GLU A 188 25.44 9.32 -33.40
CA GLU A 188 25.88 8.22 -34.27
C GLU A 188 24.70 7.54 -34.97
N LEU A 189 23.64 7.21 -34.23
CA LEU A 189 22.40 6.66 -34.81
C LEU A 189 21.79 7.62 -35.84
N GLN A 190 21.82 8.94 -35.58
CA GLN A 190 21.34 9.92 -36.52
C GLN A 190 22.19 9.97 -37.80
N ARG A 191 23.51 9.84 -37.69
CA ARG A 191 24.41 9.75 -38.87
C ARG A 191 24.08 8.52 -39.72
N ILE A 192 23.94 7.35 -39.12
CA ILE A 192 23.58 6.11 -39.82
C ILE A 192 22.20 6.25 -40.49
N ARG A 193 21.24 6.85 -39.79
CA ARG A 193 19.91 7.09 -40.37
C ARG A 193 19.97 7.99 -41.61
N ASN A 194 20.80 9.03 -41.58
CA ASN A 194 20.95 9.94 -42.72
C ASN A 194 21.67 9.28 -43.91
N THR A 195 22.58 8.32 -43.68
CA THR A 195 23.25 7.59 -44.76
C THR A 195 22.38 6.51 -45.39
N LEU A 196 21.47 5.92 -44.61
CA LEU A 196 20.56 4.86 -45.07
C LEU A 196 19.22 5.39 -45.62
N ALA A 197 18.94 6.70 -45.48
CA ALA A 197 17.72 7.28 -46.02
C ALA A 197 17.73 7.20 -47.56
N PRO A 198 16.74 6.54 -48.20
CA PRO A 198 16.66 6.47 -49.65
C PRO A 198 16.50 7.88 -50.23
N ARG A 199 17.25 8.19 -51.29
CA ARG A 199 17.07 9.46 -52.01
C ARG A 199 15.67 9.47 -52.62
N PRO A 200 14.90 10.55 -52.43
CA PRO A 200 13.63 10.68 -53.13
C PRO A 200 13.89 10.74 -54.63
N GLU A 201 13.25 9.85 -55.38
CA GLU A 201 13.19 9.86 -56.85
C GLU A 201 12.26 10.96 -57.36
#